data_AF-A0A1Q3EKD4-F1
#
_entry.id   AF-A0A1Q3EKD4-F1
#
_cell.length_a   1.000
_cell.length_b   1.000
_cell.length_c   1.000
_cell.angle_alpha   90.00
_cell.angle_beta   90.00
_cell.angle_gamma   90.00
#
_symmetry.space_group_name_H-M   'P 1'
#
loop_
_entity.id
_entity.type
_entity.pdbx_description
1 polymer ?
#
loop_
_entity_poly.entity_id
_entity_poly.type
_entity_poly.pdbx_seq_one_letter_code
_entity_poly.pdbx_strand_id
1 'polypeptide(L)'
;MAPTGSQSTINVKLLLIGNSSVGKSSLLLRFSDEQWLPEDESSATIGVDFRVHKMDVNGKKVKLSIWDTAGQERFRTITSSYYRGAQGIILVYDVSSRESFDALPRWYSELETYVSDSVVKILVGNKVDKEFSRQVPTAEASAFAERMNSLFIEASAKMSVNVKETFQEVVEKIIDTPALWTNGTGQSKAQRTDGGRGGVPGGVQVVGLSEEQTDHTFVGSLEAAASVLLTVFYGTLAGYLGLVNNKSAVHLSKLAVKLFMPCLLFVNVGSGISTDTILKFAPIIIWSFGYNIISIVLGTTATKIFRLPGWVTPAITFNNATSLPLLLLQSFSASGALTSISGGDLSDAIHRAESYFLINAAISNTLTFSLGPTLLKVNTDRDNDEPIIEREHTDLVYVESSEREDVAEDGGESTPLIVKRKPKSSWVHSIRYFLYQFCNAPFLGACLGVFVGLINPLHHHFFDKDGVFFAWLTVSLSNVGNLFASIQVIIVGVKLHSTYEKMQQGQDSGSIPITPTVCVLLARFLIIPAISIPIIYGLAAKTHLLSDDPILWFSMMMMPIGPTALRLTALADVSKADEQEKMVVAKFLALSYLVTPLISLSAVASLKACEIAQAGAA
;
A
#
# COMPACT_ATOMS: atom_id res chain seq x y z
N MET A 1 32.15 -20.49 34.11
CA MET A 1 31.79 -20.84 32.73
C MET A 1 31.18 -19.60 32.10
N ALA A 2 31.85 -19.02 31.11
CA ALA A 2 31.32 -17.87 30.38
C ALA A 2 30.13 -18.30 29.49
N PRO A 3 29.10 -17.45 29.29
CA PRO A 3 28.03 -17.76 28.35
C PRO A 3 28.59 -17.69 26.93
N THR A 4 28.53 -18.82 26.22
CA THR A 4 28.83 -18.94 24.79
C THR A 4 27.92 -18.01 23.99
N GLY A 5 28.53 -17.18 23.12
CA GLY A 5 27.85 -16.14 22.36
C GLY A 5 26.65 -16.65 21.53
N SER A 6 25.67 -15.77 21.33
CA SER A 6 24.53 -15.98 20.46
C SER A 6 24.99 -16.39 19.05
N GLN A 7 24.78 -17.66 18.68
CA GLN A 7 25.02 -18.12 17.31
C GLN A 7 24.10 -17.35 16.36
N SER A 8 24.69 -16.62 15.41
CA SER A 8 23.98 -15.90 14.37
C SER A 8 23.24 -16.87 13.45
N THR A 9 21.92 -16.72 13.33
CA THR A 9 21.09 -17.51 12.41
C THR A 9 21.35 -17.06 10.97
N ILE A 10 21.62 -18.01 10.06
CA ILE A 10 21.84 -17.74 8.63
C ILE A 10 20.49 -17.71 7.92
N ASN A 11 20.20 -16.66 7.15
CA ASN A 11 18.99 -16.57 6.34
C ASN A 11 19.28 -17.01 4.90
N VAL A 12 18.51 -17.97 4.39
CA VAL A 12 18.65 -18.50 3.02
C VAL A 12 17.31 -18.41 2.30
N LYS A 13 17.30 -17.75 1.15
CA LYS A 13 16.18 -17.62 0.23
C LYS A 13 16.26 -18.70 -0.85
N LEU A 14 15.23 -19.54 -0.92
CA LEU A 14 15.05 -20.60 -1.91
C LEU A 14 13.86 -20.30 -2.81
N LEU A 15 13.96 -20.61 -4.09
CA LEU A 15 12.87 -20.49 -5.06
C LEU A 15 12.58 -21.83 -5.72
N LEU A 16 11.32 -22.28 -5.71
CA LEU A 16 10.87 -23.47 -6.44
C LEU A 16 10.29 -23.06 -7.78
N ILE A 17 10.80 -23.62 -8.87
CA ILE A 17 10.31 -23.39 -10.24
C ILE A 17 10.10 -24.69 -11.00
N GLY A 18 9.33 -24.62 -12.09
CA GLY A 18 8.96 -25.76 -12.93
C GLY A 18 7.51 -25.68 -13.39
N ASN A 19 7.14 -26.52 -14.35
CA ASN A 19 5.80 -26.52 -14.95
C ASN A 19 4.68 -26.74 -13.91
N SER A 20 3.44 -26.43 -14.30
CA SER A 20 2.27 -26.73 -13.48
C SER A 20 2.20 -28.24 -13.20
N SER A 21 1.66 -28.59 -12.04
CA SER A 21 1.35 -29.98 -11.66
C SER A 21 2.55 -30.93 -11.50
N VAL A 22 3.79 -30.45 -11.55
CA VAL A 22 5.00 -31.26 -11.26
C VAL A 22 5.18 -31.58 -9.76
N GLY A 23 4.41 -30.92 -8.89
CA GLY A 23 4.38 -31.17 -7.43
C GLY A 23 5.31 -30.30 -6.59
N LYS A 24 5.59 -29.06 -7.02
CA LYS A 24 6.38 -28.06 -6.25
C LYS A 24 5.76 -27.77 -4.88
N SER A 25 4.48 -27.41 -4.87
CA SER A 25 3.71 -27.14 -3.66
C SER A 25 3.61 -28.38 -2.76
N SER A 26 3.43 -29.57 -3.35
CA SER A 26 3.41 -30.82 -2.60
C SER A 26 4.76 -31.16 -1.96
N LEU A 27 5.88 -30.88 -2.65
CA LEU A 27 7.22 -31.03 -2.08
C LEU A 27 7.44 -30.06 -0.92
N LEU A 28 7.05 -28.80 -1.08
CA LEU A 28 7.15 -27.79 -0.03
C LEU A 28 6.30 -28.15 1.19
N LEU A 29 5.04 -28.53 0.98
CA LEU A 29 4.12 -28.93 2.04
C LEU A 29 4.63 -30.16 2.79
N ARG A 30 5.15 -31.17 2.06
CA ARG A 30 5.72 -32.36 2.68
C ARG A 30 6.99 -32.04 3.47
N PHE A 31 7.81 -31.12 3.00
CA PHE A 31 8.99 -30.67 3.71
C PHE A 31 8.65 -29.88 4.98
N SER A 32 7.69 -28.95 4.90
CA SER A 32 7.40 -28.03 6.01
C SER A 32 6.49 -28.62 7.08
N ASP A 33 5.44 -29.34 6.67
CA ASP A 33 4.33 -29.75 7.55
C ASP A 33 4.23 -31.27 7.70
N GLU A 34 5.13 -32.02 7.04
CA GLU A 34 5.07 -33.49 6.92
C GLU A 34 3.74 -34.01 6.36
N GLN A 35 2.99 -33.15 5.65
CA GLN A 35 1.68 -33.45 5.07
C GLN A 35 1.76 -33.68 3.56
N TRP A 36 0.77 -34.42 3.04
CA TRP A 36 0.53 -34.54 1.61
C TRP A 36 -0.96 -34.56 1.36
N LEU A 37 -1.39 -33.71 0.43
CA LEU A 37 -2.77 -33.63 -0.02
C LEU A 37 -2.96 -34.51 -1.26
N PRO A 38 -4.05 -35.30 -1.32
CA PRO A 38 -4.50 -35.97 -2.54
C PRO A 38 -4.65 -35.02 -3.74
N GLU A 39 -4.51 -35.54 -4.97
CA GLU A 39 -4.57 -34.72 -6.19
C GLU A 39 -5.92 -33.96 -6.33
N ASP A 40 -7.01 -34.52 -5.81
CA ASP A 40 -8.36 -33.96 -5.77
C ASP A 40 -8.57 -32.85 -4.73
N GLU A 41 -7.76 -32.82 -3.67
CA GLU A 41 -7.72 -31.74 -2.68
C GLU A 41 -6.63 -30.70 -2.99
N SER A 42 -5.69 -31.04 -3.86
CA SER A 42 -4.63 -30.14 -4.31
C SER A 42 -5.17 -29.11 -5.31
N SER A 43 -5.29 -27.85 -4.88
CA SER A 43 -5.66 -26.75 -5.76
C SER A 43 -4.44 -26.21 -6.52
N ALA A 44 -4.67 -25.65 -7.71
CA ALA A 44 -3.60 -25.02 -8.48
C ALA A 44 -3.09 -23.76 -7.76
N THR A 45 -1.78 -23.63 -7.59
CA THR A 45 -1.16 -22.44 -7.00
C THR A 45 -1.48 -21.20 -7.84
N ILE A 46 -2.20 -20.25 -7.25
CA ILE A 46 -2.49 -18.95 -7.87
C ILE A 46 -1.43 -17.96 -7.39
N GLY A 47 -0.49 -17.58 -8.27
CA GLY A 47 0.58 -16.64 -7.94
C GLY A 47 1.81 -17.31 -7.32
N VAL A 48 2.30 -16.82 -6.18
CA VAL A 48 3.46 -17.35 -5.47
C VAL A 48 3.08 -17.56 -4.00
N ASP A 49 3.38 -18.74 -3.46
CA ASP A 49 3.21 -19.08 -2.05
C ASP A 49 4.56 -18.95 -1.31
N PHE A 50 4.53 -18.63 -0.03
CA PHE A 50 5.74 -18.37 0.76
C PHE A 50 5.70 -19.11 2.09
N ARG A 51 6.78 -19.84 2.38
CA ARG A 51 6.93 -20.55 3.67
C ARG A 51 8.30 -20.32 4.29
N VAL A 52 8.30 -20.27 5.62
CA VAL A 52 9.52 -20.18 6.42
C VAL A 52 9.74 -21.51 7.14
N HIS A 53 10.93 -22.07 7.02
CA HIS A 53 11.32 -23.29 7.73
C HIS A 53 12.67 -23.09 8.42
N LYS A 54 12.82 -23.57 9.66
CA LYS A 54 14.08 -23.48 10.41
C LYS A 54 14.71 -24.86 10.49
N MET A 55 15.99 -24.97 10.14
CA MET A 55 16.73 -26.21 10.22
C MET A 55 18.15 -25.96 10.74
N ASP A 56 18.77 -26.99 11.30
CA ASP A 56 20.18 -26.99 11.69
C ASP A 56 20.99 -27.76 10.64
N VAL A 57 21.99 -27.11 10.05
CA VAL A 57 22.89 -27.71 9.04
C VAL A 57 24.33 -27.44 9.46
N ASN A 58 25.13 -28.50 9.60
CA ASN A 58 26.55 -28.41 9.98
C ASN A 58 26.79 -27.58 11.27
N GLY A 59 25.90 -27.72 12.25
CA GLY A 59 25.97 -27.01 13.54
C GLY A 59 25.60 -25.52 13.48
N LYS A 60 25.09 -25.06 12.33
CA LYS A 60 24.61 -23.68 12.12
C LYS A 60 23.08 -23.68 12.02
N LYS A 61 22.46 -22.75 12.73
CA LYS A 61 21.02 -22.48 12.64
C LYS A 61 20.71 -21.73 11.35
N VAL A 62 19.84 -22.29 10.52
CA VAL A 62 19.44 -21.72 9.23
C VAL A 62 17.94 -21.48 9.20
N LYS A 63 17.54 -20.27 8.80
CA LYS A 63 16.16 -19.91 8.49
C LYS A 63 16.00 -19.88 6.97
N LEU A 64 15.22 -20.81 6.44
CA LEU A 64 14.86 -20.89 5.03
C LEU A 64 13.62 -20.04 4.77
N SER A 65 13.70 -19.22 3.72
CA SER A 65 12.62 -18.43 3.15
C SER A 65 12.34 -19.01 1.76
N ILE A 66 11.30 -19.84 1.65
CA ILE A 66 11.03 -20.67 0.48
C ILE A 66 9.85 -20.09 -0.29
N TRP A 67 10.07 -19.79 -1.56
CA TRP A 67 9.07 -19.24 -2.48
C TRP A 67 8.61 -20.33 -3.46
N ASP A 68 7.33 -20.70 -3.42
CA ASP A 68 6.73 -21.66 -4.35
C ASP A 68 5.96 -20.94 -5.45
N THR A 69 6.34 -21.17 -6.72
CA THR A 69 5.78 -20.43 -7.86
C THR A 69 4.67 -21.19 -8.58
N ALA A 70 3.66 -20.47 -9.06
CA ALA A 70 2.70 -21.04 -10.01
C ALA A 70 3.43 -21.48 -11.29
N GLY A 71 3.26 -22.75 -11.67
CA GLY A 71 3.90 -23.32 -12.86
C GLY A 71 3.20 -23.00 -14.18
N GLN A 72 2.26 -22.06 -14.20
CA GLN A 72 1.57 -21.63 -15.42
C GLN A 72 2.32 -20.47 -16.07
N GLU A 73 2.62 -20.64 -17.36
CA GLU A 73 3.26 -19.70 -18.26
C GLU A 73 2.59 -18.31 -18.30
N ARG A 74 1.29 -18.22 -17.97
CA ARG A 74 0.52 -16.97 -17.95
C ARG A 74 0.88 -16.00 -16.82
N PHE A 75 1.64 -16.43 -15.81
CA PHE A 75 2.03 -15.60 -14.65
C PHE A 75 3.52 -15.17 -14.66
N ARG A 76 4.26 -15.45 -15.73
CA ARG A 76 5.72 -15.18 -15.82
C ARG A 76 6.14 -13.73 -15.55
N THR A 77 5.31 -12.74 -15.86
CA THR A 77 5.61 -11.32 -15.57
C THR A 77 5.66 -11.01 -14.07
N ILE A 78 4.95 -11.81 -13.25
CA ILE A 78 4.91 -11.66 -11.79
C ILE A 78 6.14 -12.35 -11.14
N THR A 79 6.75 -13.33 -11.81
CA THR A 79 7.83 -14.16 -11.23
C THR A 79 9.20 -13.46 -11.19
N SER A 80 9.48 -12.50 -12.09
CA SER A 80 10.80 -11.87 -12.26
C SER A 80 11.35 -11.21 -10.97
N SER A 81 10.49 -10.63 -10.14
CA SER A 81 10.87 -10.01 -8.87
C SER A 81 11.33 -11.01 -7.80
N TYR A 82 10.83 -12.26 -7.84
CA TYR A 82 11.15 -13.28 -6.84
C TYR A 82 12.53 -13.91 -7.05
N TYR A 83 13.02 -13.94 -8.30
CA TYR A 83 14.37 -14.40 -8.63
C TYR A 83 15.47 -13.54 -7.97
N ARG A 84 15.21 -12.25 -7.74
CA ARG A 84 16.20 -11.33 -7.17
C ARG A 84 16.62 -11.76 -5.76
N GLY A 85 17.91 -11.96 -5.57
CA GLY A 85 18.50 -12.34 -4.28
C GLY A 85 18.20 -13.78 -3.85
N ALA A 86 17.69 -14.64 -4.73
CA ALA A 86 17.62 -16.07 -4.45
C ALA A 86 19.04 -16.65 -4.34
N GLN A 87 19.28 -17.42 -3.27
CA GLN A 87 20.57 -18.06 -3.00
C GLN A 87 20.58 -19.53 -3.42
N GLY A 88 19.39 -20.14 -3.48
CA GLY A 88 19.17 -21.46 -4.05
C GLY A 88 17.93 -21.53 -4.93
N ILE A 89 18.01 -22.33 -5.99
CA ILE A 89 16.90 -22.63 -6.89
C ILE A 89 16.65 -24.13 -6.91
N ILE A 90 15.39 -24.51 -6.74
CA ILE A 90 14.91 -25.89 -6.83
C ILE A 90 14.05 -26.00 -8.09
N LEU A 91 14.59 -26.63 -9.13
CA LEU A 91 13.88 -26.89 -10.37
C LEU A 91 13.21 -28.26 -10.30
N VAL A 92 11.89 -28.31 -10.46
CA VAL A 92 11.13 -29.55 -10.31
C VAL A 92 10.53 -29.97 -11.65
N TYR A 93 10.70 -31.25 -12.01
CA TYR A 93 9.96 -31.91 -13.07
C TYR A 93 9.29 -33.19 -12.55
N ASP A 94 8.35 -33.73 -13.30
CA ASP A 94 7.65 -34.99 -12.98
C ASP A 94 8.26 -36.14 -13.80
N VAL A 95 8.76 -37.18 -13.13
CA VAL A 95 9.39 -38.34 -13.82
C VAL A 95 8.44 -39.08 -14.75
N SER A 96 7.12 -38.93 -14.55
CA SER A 96 6.07 -39.50 -15.38
C SER A 96 5.57 -38.57 -16.50
N SER A 97 6.14 -37.36 -16.63
CA SER A 97 5.80 -36.38 -17.66
C SER A 97 7.03 -35.92 -18.43
N ARG A 98 7.22 -36.47 -19.64
CA ARG A 98 8.32 -36.06 -20.54
C ARG A 98 8.26 -34.57 -20.88
N GLU A 99 7.07 -34.04 -21.09
CA GLU A 99 6.86 -32.61 -21.39
C GLU A 99 7.42 -31.69 -20.30
N SER A 100 7.27 -32.07 -19.02
CA SER A 100 7.81 -31.29 -17.91
C SER A 100 9.34 -31.23 -17.90
N PHE A 101 9.99 -32.30 -18.38
CA PHE A 101 11.45 -32.38 -18.51
C PHE A 101 11.96 -31.61 -19.73
N ASP A 102 11.30 -31.75 -20.88
CA ASP A 102 11.66 -31.03 -22.10
C ASP A 102 11.46 -29.51 -21.97
N ALA A 103 10.68 -29.06 -20.98
CA ALA A 103 10.52 -27.64 -20.63
C ALA A 103 11.69 -27.05 -19.81
N LEU A 104 12.53 -27.88 -19.18
CA LEU A 104 13.61 -27.42 -18.30
C LEU A 104 14.60 -26.43 -18.96
N PRO A 105 15.04 -26.60 -20.22
CA PRO A 105 15.92 -25.63 -20.87
C PRO A 105 15.36 -24.20 -20.86
N ARG A 106 14.04 -24.04 -20.97
CA ARG A 106 13.39 -22.72 -20.91
C ARG A 106 13.47 -22.12 -19.50
N TRP A 107 13.28 -22.93 -18.46
CA TRP A 107 13.40 -22.50 -17.07
C TRP A 107 14.83 -22.09 -16.72
N TYR A 108 15.84 -22.80 -17.25
CA TYR A 108 17.24 -22.41 -17.07
C TYR A 108 17.59 -21.10 -17.80
N SER A 109 17.10 -20.90 -19.03
CA SER A 109 17.29 -19.62 -19.74
C SER A 109 16.65 -18.44 -19.00
N GLU A 110 15.51 -18.67 -18.36
CA GLU A 110 14.86 -17.68 -17.49
C GLU A 110 15.74 -17.36 -16.26
N LEU A 111 16.33 -18.38 -15.63
CA LEU A 111 17.23 -18.18 -14.49
C LEU A 111 18.47 -17.36 -14.84
N GLU A 112 19.11 -17.64 -15.97
CA GLU A 112 20.28 -16.90 -16.46
C GLU A 112 19.98 -15.42 -16.69
N THR A 113 18.71 -15.06 -16.91
CA THR A 113 18.30 -13.66 -17.11
C THR A 113 18.19 -12.89 -15.79
N TYR A 114 17.79 -13.56 -14.69
CA TYR A 114 17.38 -12.88 -13.45
C TYR A 114 18.23 -13.19 -12.22
N VAL A 115 19.08 -14.22 -12.26
CA VAL A 115 19.84 -14.69 -11.10
C VAL A 115 21.33 -14.68 -11.41
N SER A 116 22.16 -14.34 -10.41
CA SER A 116 23.61 -14.40 -10.51
C SER A 116 24.13 -15.82 -10.72
N ASP A 117 25.22 -15.98 -11.47
CA ASP A 117 25.88 -17.27 -11.73
C ASP A 117 26.28 -18.04 -10.45
N SER A 118 26.44 -17.34 -9.33
CA SER A 118 26.82 -17.93 -8.04
C SER A 118 25.68 -18.71 -7.36
N VAL A 119 24.44 -18.67 -7.87
CA VAL A 119 23.30 -19.33 -7.23
C VAL A 119 23.42 -20.85 -7.25
N VAL A 120 23.11 -21.51 -6.13
CA VAL A 120 23.07 -22.97 -6.06
C VAL A 120 21.79 -23.47 -6.76
N LYS A 121 21.93 -24.43 -7.67
CA LYS A 121 20.83 -24.99 -8.44
C LYS A 121 20.72 -26.49 -8.15
N ILE A 122 19.51 -26.98 -7.89
CA ILE A 122 19.20 -28.42 -7.85
C ILE A 122 18.07 -28.74 -8.82
N LEU A 123 18.23 -29.83 -9.56
CA LEU A 123 17.20 -30.45 -10.38
C LEU A 123 16.57 -31.61 -9.61
N VAL A 124 15.24 -31.58 -9.48
CA VAL A 124 14.46 -32.55 -8.72
C VAL A 124 13.52 -33.31 -9.65
N GLY A 125 13.75 -34.61 -9.79
CA GLY A 125 12.82 -35.54 -10.44
C GLY A 125 11.77 -36.00 -9.44
N ASN A 126 10.61 -35.34 -9.41
CA ASN A 126 9.55 -35.65 -8.46
C ASN A 126 8.63 -36.77 -8.96
N LYS A 127 7.86 -37.36 -8.03
CA LYS A 127 6.88 -38.43 -8.23
C LYS A 127 7.48 -39.79 -8.61
N VAL A 128 8.63 -40.16 -8.02
CA VAL A 128 9.22 -41.51 -8.21
C VAL A 128 8.31 -42.65 -7.77
N ASP A 129 7.26 -42.38 -7.00
CA ASP A 129 6.19 -43.34 -6.73
C ASP A 129 5.46 -43.83 -7.99
N LYS A 130 5.57 -43.08 -9.11
CA LYS A 130 5.01 -43.41 -10.42
C LYS A 130 6.00 -44.16 -11.33
N GLU A 131 6.77 -45.11 -10.78
CA GLU A 131 7.83 -45.83 -11.51
C GLU A 131 7.32 -46.56 -12.76
N PHE A 132 6.13 -47.17 -12.71
CA PHE A 132 5.52 -47.86 -13.86
C PHE A 132 5.12 -46.95 -15.02
N SER A 133 4.96 -45.65 -14.76
CA SER A 133 4.63 -44.63 -15.76
C SER A 133 5.77 -43.64 -15.98
N ARG A 134 6.99 -43.99 -15.56
CA ARG A 134 8.20 -43.19 -15.79
C ARG A 134 8.43 -43.00 -17.29
N GLN A 135 8.58 -41.74 -17.69
CA GLN A 135 8.90 -41.34 -19.06
C GLN A 135 10.32 -40.76 -19.19
N VAL A 136 10.94 -40.38 -18.06
CA VAL A 136 12.28 -39.79 -18.02
C VAL A 136 13.21 -40.72 -17.22
N PRO A 137 14.19 -41.37 -17.88
CA PRO A 137 15.20 -42.18 -17.20
C PRO A 137 16.09 -41.32 -16.29
N THR A 138 16.44 -41.84 -15.11
CA THR A 138 17.31 -41.16 -14.14
C THR A 138 18.66 -40.77 -14.75
N ALA A 139 19.23 -41.63 -15.60
CA ALA A 139 20.49 -41.36 -16.29
C ALA A 139 20.40 -40.15 -17.25
N GLU A 140 19.26 -39.96 -17.93
CA GLU A 140 19.04 -38.82 -18.82
C GLU A 140 18.96 -37.51 -18.01
N ALA A 141 18.21 -37.52 -16.90
CA ALA A 141 18.05 -36.36 -16.05
C ALA A 141 19.34 -35.97 -15.30
N SER A 142 20.10 -36.97 -14.83
CA SER A 142 21.41 -36.77 -14.21
C SER A 142 22.41 -36.16 -15.19
N ALA A 143 22.51 -36.69 -16.42
CA ALA A 143 23.36 -36.12 -17.46
C ALA A 143 22.93 -34.69 -17.86
N PHE A 144 21.62 -34.38 -17.81
CA PHE A 144 21.14 -33.03 -18.04
C PHE A 144 21.53 -32.06 -16.90
N ALA A 145 21.39 -32.47 -15.64
CA ALA A 145 21.79 -31.65 -14.48
C ALA A 145 23.30 -31.33 -14.48
N GLU A 146 24.14 -32.32 -14.81
CA GLU A 146 25.58 -32.13 -14.95
C GLU A 146 25.92 -31.06 -16.02
N ARG A 147 25.26 -31.12 -17.19
CA ARG A 147 25.45 -30.13 -18.25
C ARG A 147 25.04 -28.72 -17.82
N MET A 148 24.03 -28.60 -16.97
CA MET A 148 23.52 -27.31 -16.46
C MET A 148 24.20 -26.84 -15.17
N ASN A 149 25.29 -27.52 -14.74
CA ASN A 149 26.02 -27.28 -13.49
C ASN A 149 25.07 -27.18 -12.28
N SER A 150 24.21 -28.19 -12.12
CA SER A 150 23.19 -28.26 -11.07
C SER A 150 23.28 -29.60 -10.34
N LEU A 151 22.96 -29.59 -9.04
CA LEU A 151 22.78 -30.81 -8.25
C LEU A 151 21.59 -31.61 -8.82
N PHE A 152 21.52 -32.91 -8.53
CA PHE A 152 20.43 -33.77 -9.01
C PHE A 152 19.96 -34.74 -7.93
N ILE A 153 18.65 -34.81 -7.72
CA ILE A 153 18.02 -35.76 -6.81
C ILE A 153 16.65 -36.18 -7.36
N GLU A 154 16.27 -37.44 -7.16
CA GLU A 154 14.88 -37.87 -7.39
C GLU A 154 14.13 -37.96 -6.07
N ALA A 155 12.87 -37.51 -6.05
CA ALA A 155 12.07 -37.40 -4.84
C ALA A 155 10.62 -37.85 -5.06
N SER A 156 9.92 -38.18 -3.97
CA SER A 156 8.47 -38.34 -3.97
C SER A 156 7.88 -37.60 -2.78
N ALA A 157 7.18 -36.50 -3.07
CA ALA A 157 6.36 -35.82 -2.06
C ALA A 157 5.29 -36.75 -1.44
N LYS A 158 4.75 -37.69 -2.24
CA LYS A 158 3.72 -38.63 -1.79
C LYS A 158 4.28 -39.63 -0.78
N MET A 159 5.39 -40.30 -1.11
CA MET A 159 6.03 -41.30 -0.26
C MET A 159 7.01 -40.71 0.76
N SER A 160 7.22 -39.39 0.74
CA SER A 160 8.23 -38.70 1.56
C SER A 160 9.66 -39.20 1.33
N VAL A 161 9.98 -39.61 0.10
CA VAL A 161 11.32 -40.07 -0.29
C VAL A 161 12.14 -38.88 -0.77
N ASN A 162 13.36 -38.71 -0.24
CA ASN A 162 14.34 -37.67 -0.61
C ASN A 162 13.84 -36.23 -0.51
N VAL A 163 12.74 -35.99 0.22
CA VAL A 163 12.15 -34.64 0.35
C VAL A 163 13.03 -33.77 1.23
N LYS A 164 13.44 -34.25 2.42
CA LYS A 164 14.28 -33.47 3.34
C LYS A 164 15.69 -33.31 2.78
N GLU A 165 16.20 -34.35 2.15
CA GLU A 165 17.49 -34.45 1.48
C GLU A 165 17.61 -33.38 0.38
N THR A 166 16.56 -33.19 -0.43
CA THR A 166 16.52 -32.15 -1.48
C THR A 166 16.81 -30.76 -0.91
N PHE A 167 16.13 -30.36 0.17
CA PHE A 167 16.32 -29.03 0.77
C PHE A 167 17.65 -28.96 1.52
N GLN A 168 18.05 -30.04 2.18
CA GLN A 168 19.30 -30.10 2.94
C GLN A 168 20.53 -29.95 2.05
N GLU A 169 20.60 -30.66 0.90
CA GLU A 169 21.74 -30.58 -0.02
C GLU A 169 21.93 -29.17 -0.59
N VAL A 170 20.83 -28.52 -0.97
CA VAL A 170 20.87 -27.13 -1.47
C VAL A 170 21.40 -26.20 -0.40
N VAL A 171 20.89 -26.32 0.82
CA VAL A 171 21.25 -25.45 1.94
C VAL A 171 22.70 -25.68 2.37
N GLU A 172 23.14 -26.93 2.44
CA GLU A 172 24.53 -27.29 2.72
C GLU A 172 25.47 -26.67 1.69
N LYS A 173 25.15 -26.80 0.40
CA LYS A 173 25.95 -26.21 -0.68
C LYS A 173 26.00 -24.68 -0.63
N ILE A 174 24.90 -24.04 -0.22
CA ILE A 174 24.86 -22.58 0.00
C ILE A 174 25.76 -22.20 1.18
N ILE A 175 25.71 -22.94 2.29
CA ILE A 175 26.54 -22.68 3.48
C ILE A 175 28.02 -22.87 3.16
N ASP A 176 28.36 -23.84 2.32
CA ASP A 176 29.72 -24.09 1.84
C ASP A 176 30.22 -23.03 0.84
N THR A 177 29.33 -22.13 0.41
CA THR A 177 29.65 -21.00 -0.47
C THR A 177 29.47 -19.68 0.31
N PRO A 178 30.46 -19.24 1.11
CA PRO A 178 30.38 -18.05 1.96
C PRO A 178 29.83 -16.81 1.25
N ALA A 179 30.23 -16.57 0.01
CA ALA A 179 29.78 -15.43 -0.80
C ALA A 179 28.24 -15.31 -0.95
N LEU A 180 27.49 -16.39 -0.76
CA LEU A 180 26.03 -16.40 -0.86
C LEU A 180 25.31 -16.01 0.43
N TRP A 181 25.98 -16.07 1.59
CA TRP A 181 25.35 -15.83 2.89
C TRP A 181 26.14 -14.89 3.81
N THR A 182 27.37 -14.51 3.47
CA THR A 182 28.19 -13.55 4.23
C THR A 182 27.96 -12.08 3.86
N ASN A 183 27.14 -11.79 2.85
CA ASN A 183 26.89 -10.41 2.36
C ASN A 183 26.04 -9.54 3.32
N GLY A 184 25.89 -9.93 4.58
CA GLY A 184 25.44 -9.08 5.69
C GLY A 184 26.59 -8.44 6.50
N THR A 185 27.85 -8.76 6.18
CA THR A 185 29.03 -8.14 6.82
C THR A 185 30.02 -7.77 5.72
N GLY A 186 30.18 -6.47 5.46
CA GLY A 186 30.70 -5.92 4.22
C GLY A 186 32.08 -6.40 3.75
N GLN A 187 32.21 -6.56 2.43
CA GLN A 187 33.34 -6.09 1.61
C GLN A 187 33.06 -6.40 0.12
N SER A 188 32.47 -5.46 -0.62
CA SER A 188 32.66 -5.39 -2.07
C SER A 188 34.04 -4.78 -2.33
N LYS A 189 35.06 -5.63 -2.51
CA LYS A 189 36.36 -5.20 -3.03
C LYS A 189 36.29 -5.11 -4.55
N ALA A 190 36.17 -3.88 -5.06
CA ALA A 190 36.65 -3.50 -6.38
C ALA A 190 37.28 -2.09 -6.33
N GLN A 191 38.50 -2.06 -5.80
CA GLN A 191 39.66 -1.33 -6.33
C GLN A 191 39.50 0.16 -6.70
N ARG A 192 39.87 1.06 -5.75
CA ARG A 192 40.50 2.35 -6.04
C ARG A 192 41.59 2.69 -5.00
N THR A 193 42.55 3.46 -5.50
CA THR A 193 43.93 3.73 -5.08
C THR A 193 44.10 4.73 -3.92
N ASP A 194 45.24 4.56 -3.22
CA ASP A 194 46.07 5.53 -2.49
C ASP A 194 45.57 6.33 -1.26
N GLY A 195 46.31 6.14 -0.16
CA GLY A 195 46.98 7.23 0.57
C GLY A 195 46.33 7.83 1.83
N GLY A 196 46.95 7.59 3.01
CA GLY A 196 47.09 8.65 4.03
C GLY A 196 46.62 8.38 5.48
N ARG A 197 47.61 8.02 6.33
CA ARG A 197 47.87 8.38 7.76
C ARG A 197 46.72 8.46 8.81
N GLY A 198 47.00 7.84 9.97
CA GLY A 198 46.08 7.64 11.09
C GLY A 198 45.87 8.81 12.07
N GLY A 199 44.95 8.58 13.02
CA GLY A 199 44.60 9.45 14.16
C GLY A 199 43.66 8.74 15.16
N VAL A 200 44.02 8.84 16.44
CA VAL A 200 43.59 8.20 17.73
C VAL A 200 42.06 8.11 18.04
N PRO A 201 41.57 7.13 18.82
CA PRO A 201 40.14 6.86 19.06
C PRO A 201 39.55 7.56 20.30
N GLY A 202 38.28 7.97 20.20
CA GLY A 202 37.50 8.48 21.34
C GLY A 202 36.30 9.32 20.92
N GLY A 203 35.24 8.67 20.44
CA GLY A 203 33.97 9.32 20.11
C GLY A 203 32.86 8.29 19.96
N VAL A 204 31.75 8.50 20.66
CA VAL A 204 30.52 7.72 20.57
C VAL A 204 30.12 7.60 19.09
N GLN A 205 30.07 6.37 18.59
CA GLN A 205 29.70 6.09 17.21
C GLN A 205 28.16 6.22 17.11
N VAL A 206 27.71 7.44 16.80
CA VAL A 206 26.38 7.64 16.23
C VAL A 206 26.37 6.80 14.95
N VAL A 207 25.55 5.75 14.93
CA VAL A 207 25.30 4.95 13.72
C VAL A 207 24.70 5.89 12.69
N GLY A 208 25.56 6.46 11.85
CA GLY A 208 25.13 7.16 10.65
C GLY A 208 24.50 6.12 9.75
N LEU A 209 23.26 6.40 9.30
CA LEU A 209 22.72 5.75 8.11
C LEU A 209 23.80 5.82 7.02
N SER A 210 24.04 4.73 6.30
CA SER A 210 24.85 4.82 5.10
C SER A 210 24.21 5.85 4.16
N GLU A 211 25.01 6.68 3.49
CA GLU A 211 24.52 7.63 2.47
C GLU A 211 23.59 6.91 1.47
N GLU A 212 23.89 5.65 1.18
CA GLU A 212 23.12 4.72 0.35
C GLU A 212 21.67 4.47 0.82
N GLN A 213 21.39 4.28 2.12
CA GLN A 213 20.01 4.09 2.61
C GLN A 213 19.15 5.36 2.52
N THR A 214 19.80 6.52 2.71
CA THR A 214 19.15 7.84 2.60
C THR A 214 18.81 8.12 1.14
N ASP A 215 19.72 7.79 0.22
CA ASP A 215 19.53 7.91 -1.21
C ASP A 215 18.40 7.01 -1.72
N HIS A 216 18.32 5.76 -1.27
CA HIS A 216 17.26 4.85 -1.70
C HIS A 216 15.86 5.21 -1.15
N THR A 217 15.79 5.74 0.07
CA THR A 217 14.54 6.26 0.66
C THR A 217 14.05 7.49 -0.10
N PHE A 218 14.97 8.36 -0.49
CA PHE A 218 14.69 9.52 -1.31
C PHE A 218 14.19 9.12 -2.72
N VAL A 219 14.90 8.22 -3.40
CA VAL A 219 14.51 7.71 -4.73
C VAL A 219 13.13 7.05 -4.69
N GLY A 220 12.83 6.25 -3.67
CA GLY A 220 11.51 5.65 -3.49
C GLY A 220 10.38 6.68 -3.38
N SER A 221 10.59 7.74 -2.59
CA SER A 221 9.61 8.83 -2.48
C SER A 221 9.45 9.61 -3.79
N LEU A 222 10.51 9.70 -4.59
CA LEU A 222 10.52 10.34 -5.91
C LEU A 222 9.75 9.49 -6.93
N GLU A 223 9.96 8.17 -6.95
CA GLU A 223 9.24 7.22 -7.80
C GLU A 223 7.73 7.25 -7.53
N ALA A 224 7.34 7.23 -6.24
CA ALA A 224 5.95 7.32 -5.83
C ALA A 224 5.31 8.66 -6.27
N ALA A 225 6.02 9.78 -6.12
CA ALA A 225 5.57 11.08 -6.58
C ALA A 225 5.44 11.12 -8.12
N ALA A 226 6.43 10.58 -8.84
CA ALA A 226 6.45 10.51 -10.29
C ALA A 226 5.28 9.68 -10.84
N SER A 227 4.95 8.54 -10.22
CA SER A 227 3.81 7.71 -10.61
C SER A 227 2.48 8.45 -10.51
N VAL A 228 2.27 9.25 -9.46
CA VAL A 228 1.05 10.04 -9.31
C VAL A 228 1.00 11.18 -10.31
N LEU A 229 2.11 11.90 -10.50
CA LEU A 229 2.21 12.97 -11.51
C LEU A 229 2.00 12.46 -12.93
N LEU A 230 2.52 11.27 -13.26
CA LEU A 230 2.31 10.63 -14.56
C LEU A 230 0.84 10.27 -14.77
N THR A 231 0.15 9.83 -13.72
CA THR A 231 -1.29 9.55 -13.78
C THR A 231 -2.10 10.84 -13.98
N VAL A 232 -1.71 11.95 -13.33
CA VAL A 232 -2.31 13.28 -13.58
C VAL A 232 -2.07 13.70 -15.04
N PHE A 233 -0.86 13.50 -15.55
CA PHE A 233 -0.50 13.79 -16.94
C PHE A 233 -1.37 13.01 -17.93
N TYR A 234 -1.63 11.72 -17.70
CA TYR A 234 -2.56 10.96 -18.52
C TYR A 234 -3.99 11.52 -18.49
N GLY A 235 -4.44 12.03 -17.33
CA GLY A 235 -5.71 12.75 -17.25
C GLY A 235 -5.72 14.06 -18.04
N THR A 236 -4.63 14.83 -17.97
CA THR A 236 -4.47 16.06 -18.78
C THR A 236 -4.44 15.76 -20.26
N LEU A 237 -3.75 14.69 -20.68
CA LEU A 237 -3.72 14.22 -22.06
C LEU A 237 -5.11 13.77 -22.53
N ALA A 238 -5.87 13.06 -21.69
CA ALA A 238 -7.24 12.67 -22.00
C ALA A 238 -8.17 13.89 -22.19
N GLY A 239 -7.97 14.95 -21.39
CA GLY A 239 -8.65 16.22 -21.58
C GLY A 239 -8.24 16.89 -22.91
N TYR A 240 -6.95 16.96 -23.19
CA TYR A 240 -6.39 17.56 -24.41
C TYR A 240 -6.86 16.85 -25.69
N LEU A 241 -6.95 15.52 -25.66
CA LEU A 241 -7.46 14.72 -26.77
C LEU A 241 -9.00 14.76 -26.88
N GLY A 242 -9.69 15.47 -25.99
CA GLY A 242 -11.15 15.55 -25.97
C GLY A 242 -11.85 14.25 -25.55
N LEU A 243 -11.12 13.27 -24.99
CA LEU A 243 -11.69 11.99 -24.54
C LEU A 243 -12.60 12.17 -23.33
N VAL A 244 -12.29 13.15 -22.46
CA VAL A 244 -13.08 13.48 -21.28
C VAL A 244 -13.18 15.00 -21.14
N ASN A 245 -14.41 15.54 -21.16
CA ASN A 245 -14.68 16.95 -20.94
C ASN A 245 -14.98 17.25 -19.45
N ASN A 246 -15.03 18.54 -19.06
CA ASN A 246 -15.25 18.95 -17.66
C ASN A 246 -16.58 18.43 -17.08
N LYS A 247 -17.66 18.39 -17.88
CA LYS A 247 -18.96 17.86 -17.43
C LYS A 247 -18.86 16.35 -17.14
N SER A 248 -18.26 15.58 -18.05
CA SER A 248 -18.00 14.15 -17.89
C SER A 248 -17.11 13.88 -16.68
N ALA A 249 -16.11 14.73 -16.42
CA ALA A 249 -15.24 14.62 -15.25
C ALA A 249 -16.04 14.76 -13.93
N VAL A 250 -17.02 15.66 -13.87
CA VAL A 250 -17.93 15.78 -12.71
C VAL A 250 -18.82 14.54 -12.56
N HIS A 251 -19.33 13.96 -13.65
CA HIS A 251 -20.12 12.72 -13.60
C HIS A 251 -19.28 11.53 -13.12
N LEU A 252 -18.05 11.39 -13.62
CA LEU A 252 -17.10 10.38 -13.16
C LEU A 252 -16.75 10.56 -11.68
N SER A 253 -16.61 11.80 -11.21
CA SER A 253 -16.38 12.12 -9.80
C SER A 253 -17.55 11.64 -8.93
N LYS A 254 -18.79 11.92 -9.34
CA LYS A 254 -20.00 11.45 -8.65
C LYS A 254 -20.10 9.92 -8.62
N LEU A 255 -19.80 9.24 -9.73
CA LEU A 255 -19.77 7.78 -9.81
C LEU A 255 -18.74 7.20 -8.83
N ALA A 256 -17.53 7.77 -8.82
CA ALA A 256 -16.46 7.34 -7.93
C ALA A 256 -16.84 7.48 -6.45
N VAL A 257 -17.50 8.57 -6.07
CA VAL A 257 -17.96 8.79 -4.68
C VAL A 257 -19.14 7.89 -4.32
N LYS A 258 -20.11 7.70 -5.22
CA LYS A 258 -21.35 6.98 -4.91
C LYS A 258 -21.25 5.46 -5.02
N LEU A 259 -20.32 4.93 -5.81
CA LEU A 259 -20.18 3.50 -6.07
C LEU A 259 -18.81 2.95 -5.66
N PHE A 260 -17.74 3.47 -6.24
CA PHE A 260 -16.40 2.90 -6.06
C PHE A 260 -15.91 3.04 -4.62
N MET A 261 -16.15 4.20 -4.02
CA MET A 261 -15.71 4.46 -2.64
C MET A 261 -16.41 3.59 -1.58
N PRO A 262 -17.75 3.40 -1.58
CA PRO A 262 -18.39 2.43 -0.69
C PRO A 262 -17.80 1.03 -0.82
N CYS A 263 -17.55 0.55 -2.05
CA CYS A 263 -16.94 -0.76 -2.28
C CYS A 263 -15.51 -0.83 -1.71
N LEU A 264 -14.69 0.21 -1.97
CA LEU A 264 -13.34 0.32 -1.43
C LEU A 264 -13.33 0.31 0.10
N LEU A 265 -14.25 1.06 0.72
CA LEU A 265 -14.35 1.14 2.17
C LEU A 265 -14.85 -0.18 2.76
N PHE A 266 -15.84 -0.82 2.16
CA PHE A 266 -16.32 -2.12 2.62
C PHE A 266 -15.19 -3.15 2.67
N VAL A 267 -14.44 -3.28 1.57
CA VAL A 267 -13.34 -4.26 1.46
C VAL A 267 -12.20 -3.91 2.41
N ASN A 268 -11.67 -2.68 2.37
CA ASN A 268 -10.51 -2.31 3.16
C ASN A 268 -10.77 -2.27 4.67
N VAL A 269 -11.97 -1.83 5.07
CA VAL A 269 -12.37 -1.79 6.49
C VAL A 269 -12.66 -3.21 6.98
N GLY A 270 -13.37 -4.00 6.18
CA GLY A 270 -13.81 -5.34 6.59
C GLY A 270 -12.67 -6.36 6.65
N SER A 271 -11.74 -6.36 5.70
CA SER A 271 -10.58 -7.25 5.72
C SER A 271 -9.53 -6.88 6.77
N GLY A 272 -9.50 -5.61 7.20
CA GLY A 272 -8.56 -5.11 8.19
C GLY A 272 -9.00 -5.28 9.64
N ILE A 273 -10.25 -5.69 9.89
CA ILE A 273 -10.83 -5.76 11.24
C ILE A 273 -11.35 -7.17 11.51
N SER A 274 -10.65 -7.92 12.37
CA SER A 274 -11.14 -9.17 12.98
C SER A 274 -11.13 -9.06 14.51
N THR A 275 -11.99 -9.84 15.20
CA THR A 275 -12.13 -9.74 16.67
C THR A 275 -10.83 -10.03 17.41
N ASP A 276 -10.00 -10.94 16.91
CA ASP A 276 -8.71 -11.31 17.50
C ASP A 276 -7.60 -10.25 17.28
N THR A 277 -7.80 -9.33 16.33
CA THR A 277 -6.78 -8.34 15.92
C THR A 277 -7.14 -6.91 16.30
N ILE A 278 -8.41 -6.60 16.59
CA ILE A 278 -8.85 -5.22 16.88
C ILE A 278 -8.15 -4.59 18.08
N LEU A 279 -7.82 -5.38 19.11
CA LEU A 279 -7.07 -4.92 20.27
C LEU A 279 -5.61 -4.58 19.93
N LYS A 280 -5.00 -5.31 18.98
CA LYS A 280 -3.65 -5.01 18.47
C LYS A 280 -3.63 -3.72 17.65
N PHE A 281 -4.74 -3.38 17.01
CA PHE A 281 -4.89 -2.15 16.21
C PHE A 281 -5.46 -0.96 17.00
N ALA A 282 -5.82 -1.13 18.27
CA ALA A 282 -6.36 -0.05 19.10
C ALA A 282 -5.48 1.23 19.11
N PRO A 283 -4.13 1.13 19.20
CA PRO A 283 -3.26 2.31 19.09
C PRO A 283 -3.43 3.05 17.76
N ILE A 284 -3.55 2.32 16.65
CA ILE A 284 -3.76 2.90 15.32
C ILE A 284 -5.09 3.61 15.24
N ILE A 285 -6.16 3.00 15.75
CA ILE A 285 -7.50 3.59 15.73
C ILE A 285 -7.51 4.90 16.54
N ILE A 286 -7.02 4.86 17.78
CA ILE A 286 -6.96 6.03 18.67
C ILE A 286 -6.13 7.14 18.04
N TRP A 287 -4.94 6.80 17.51
CA TRP A 287 -4.07 7.77 16.87
C TRP A 287 -4.69 8.36 15.61
N SER A 288 -5.39 7.54 14.81
CA SER A 288 -6.07 7.99 13.58
C SER A 288 -7.10 9.07 13.86
N PHE A 289 -7.92 8.92 14.90
CA PHE A 289 -8.83 9.98 15.33
C PHE A 289 -8.06 11.17 15.93
N GLY A 290 -7.04 10.90 16.75
CA GLY A 290 -6.24 11.92 17.42
C GLY A 290 -5.57 12.89 16.46
N TYR A 291 -4.81 12.41 15.47
CA TYR A 291 -4.14 13.29 14.52
C TYR A 291 -5.12 14.03 13.60
N ASN A 292 -6.27 13.43 13.26
CA ASN A 292 -7.29 14.12 12.48
C ASN A 292 -7.88 15.29 13.26
N ILE A 293 -8.16 15.13 14.55
CA ILE A 293 -8.61 16.23 15.43
C ILE A 293 -7.54 17.33 15.50
N ILE A 294 -6.28 16.96 15.72
CA ILE A 294 -5.15 17.91 15.72
C ILE A 294 -5.11 18.68 14.39
N SER A 295 -5.28 17.98 13.26
CA SER A 295 -5.24 18.58 11.92
C SER A 295 -6.43 19.50 11.65
N ILE A 296 -7.64 19.18 12.15
CA ILE A 296 -8.82 20.07 12.11
C ILE A 296 -8.56 21.34 12.92
N VAL A 297 -8.03 21.22 14.14
CA VAL A 297 -7.72 22.36 15.00
C VAL A 297 -6.66 23.24 14.34
N LEU A 298 -5.60 22.63 13.81
CA LEU A 298 -4.54 23.34 13.09
C LEU A 298 -5.11 24.07 11.85
N GLY A 299 -5.89 23.38 11.03
CA GLY A 299 -6.49 23.93 9.81
C GLY A 299 -7.45 25.08 10.09
N THR A 300 -8.36 24.92 11.06
CA THR A 300 -9.31 25.97 11.45
C THR A 300 -8.61 27.18 12.07
N THR A 301 -7.56 26.95 12.87
CA THR A 301 -6.77 28.03 13.49
C THR A 301 -5.98 28.80 12.43
N ALA A 302 -5.28 28.11 11.53
CA ALA A 302 -4.55 28.72 10.42
C ALA A 302 -5.50 29.54 9.53
N THR A 303 -6.67 28.99 9.19
CA THR A 303 -7.67 29.66 8.36
C THR A 303 -8.18 30.96 9.02
N LYS A 304 -8.40 30.95 10.34
CA LYS A 304 -8.83 32.14 11.09
C LYS A 304 -7.73 33.19 11.23
N ILE A 305 -6.50 32.78 11.55
CA ILE A 305 -5.39 33.70 11.80
C ILE A 305 -4.97 34.40 10.51
N PHE A 306 -4.86 33.66 9.41
CA PHE A 306 -4.36 34.17 8.14
C PHE A 306 -5.49 34.58 7.17
N ARG A 307 -6.77 34.51 7.59
CA ARG A 307 -7.95 34.79 6.76
C ARG A 307 -7.90 34.05 5.41
N LEU A 308 -7.67 32.73 5.49
CA LEU A 308 -7.50 31.87 4.31
C LEU A 308 -8.86 31.37 3.81
N PRO A 309 -8.97 30.98 2.53
CA PRO A 309 -10.22 30.47 1.96
C PRO A 309 -10.65 29.14 2.60
N GLY A 310 -11.96 28.88 2.58
CA GLY A 310 -12.58 27.78 3.32
C GLY A 310 -12.08 26.37 2.98
N TRP A 311 -11.56 26.15 1.78
CA TRP A 311 -10.99 24.87 1.35
C TRP A 311 -9.64 24.52 2.02
N VAL A 312 -8.96 25.49 2.65
CA VAL A 312 -7.67 25.29 3.32
C VAL A 312 -7.80 24.39 4.55
N THR A 313 -8.87 24.53 5.32
CA THR A 313 -9.09 23.69 6.51
C THR A 313 -9.18 22.20 6.14
N PRO A 314 -10.04 21.77 5.20
CA PRO A 314 -10.03 20.41 4.67
C PRO A 314 -8.67 20.00 4.07
N ALA A 315 -7.99 20.91 3.38
CA ALA A 315 -6.70 20.64 2.75
C ALA A 315 -5.58 20.31 3.76
N ILE A 316 -5.61 20.94 4.94
CA ILE A 316 -4.73 20.65 6.09
C ILE A 316 -5.21 19.43 6.89
N THR A 317 -6.50 19.14 6.87
CA THR A 317 -7.08 18.02 7.64
C THR A 317 -6.83 16.68 6.96
N PHE A 318 -7.32 16.49 5.72
CA PHE A 318 -7.35 15.17 5.07
C PHE A 318 -6.15 14.90 4.16
N ASN A 319 -5.23 14.02 4.56
CA ASN A 319 -4.09 13.59 3.76
C ASN A 319 -4.47 12.48 2.77
N ASN A 320 -3.60 12.19 1.81
CA ASN A 320 -3.73 10.98 0.99
C ASN A 320 -3.31 9.74 1.78
N ALA A 321 -4.25 9.18 2.55
CA ALA A 321 -4.01 8.00 3.37
C ALA A 321 -4.00 6.67 2.60
N THR A 322 -4.37 6.64 1.32
CA THR A 322 -4.58 5.38 0.58
C THR A 322 -3.42 4.95 -0.32
N SER A 323 -3.00 5.77 -1.28
CA SER A 323 -2.07 5.30 -2.32
C SER A 323 -0.61 5.54 -1.97
N LEU A 324 -0.31 6.68 -1.35
CA LEU A 324 1.06 7.10 -1.14
C LEU A 324 1.81 6.30 -0.06
N PRO A 325 1.22 5.98 1.11
CA PRO A 325 1.92 5.18 2.11
C PRO A 325 2.24 3.77 1.62
N LEU A 326 1.36 3.16 0.82
CA LEU A 326 1.58 1.83 0.24
C LEU A 326 2.69 1.85 -0.83
N LEU A 327 2.72 2.88 -1.68
CA LEU A 327 3.82 3.05 -2.64
C LEU A 327 5.16 3.26 -1.93
N LEU A 328 5.19 4.04 -0.85
CA LEU A 328 6.39 4.22 -0.03
C LEU A 328 6.84 2.90 0.60
N LEU A 329 5.92 2.06 1.09
CA LEU A 329 6.25 0.73 1.60
C LEU A 329 6.84 -0.18 0.53
N GLN A 330 6.31 -0.14 -0.70
CA GLN A 330 6.87 -0.89 -1.83
C GLN A 330 8.30 -0.43 -2.15
N SER A 331 8.55 0.88 -2.13
CA SER A 331 9.90 1.40 -2.30
C SER A 331 10.83 1.02 -1.13
N PHE A 332 10.33 1.00 0.11
CA PHE A 332 11.10 0.54 1.27
C PHE A 332 11.40 -0.95 1.25
N SER A 333 10.51 -1.74 0.66
CA SER A 333 10.75 -3.16 0.36
C SER A 333 11.90 -3.32 -0.63
N ALA A 334 11.88 -2.56 -1.71
CA ALA A 334 12.92 -2.60 -2.74
C ALA A 334 14.29 -2.11 -2.23
N SER A 335 14.30 -1.10 -1.33
CA SER A 335 15.53 -0.53 -0.77
C SER A 335 16.06 -1.23 0.48
N GLY A 336 15.23 -2.03 1.15
CA GLY A 336 15.56 -2.58 2.46
C GLY A 336 15.62 -1.52 3.57
N ALA A 337 15.04 -0.33 3.40
CA ALA A 337 15.11 0.75 4.39
C ALA A 337 14.50 0.38 5.76
N LEU A 338 13.52 -0.54 5.80
CA LEU A 338 12.89 -1.00 7.04
C LEU A 338 13.67 -2.12 7.74
N THR A 339 14.80 -2.58 7.19
CA THR A 339 15.57 -3.71 7.75
C THR A 339 16.12 -3.42 9.15
N SER A 340 16.44 -2.16 9.48
CA SER A 340 16.93 -1.78 10.80
C SER A 340 15.87 -1.94 11.90
N ILE A 341 14.59 -1.79 11.54
CA ILE A 341 13.46 -1.81 12.48
C ILE A 341 12.53 -3.01 12.30
N SER A 342 12.84 -3.94 11.38
CA SER A 342 11.97 -5.07 11.05
C SER A 342 11.94 -6.18 12.10
N GLY A 343 12.93 -6.22 13.00
CA GLY A 343 13.07 -7.28 14.01
C GLY A 343 13.41 -8.66 13.42
N GLY A 344 13.79 -8.73 12.15
CA GLY A 344 14.25 -9.95 11.48
C GLY A 344 13.74 -10.10 10.05
N ASP A 345 12.43 -10.28 9.87
CA ASP A 345 11.83 -10.55 8.56
C ASP A 345 11.24 -9.27 7.93
N LEU A 346 11.89 -8.78 6.88
CA LEU A 346 11.47 -7.57 6.17
C LEU A 346 10.08 -7.74 5.53
N SER A 347 9.75 -8.91 4.99
CA SER A 347 8.47 -9.14 4.32
C SER A 347 7.30 -9.10 5.30
N ASP A 348 7.50 -9.69 6.49
CA ASP A 348 6.50 -9.66 7.56
C ASP A 348 6.32 -8.24 8.11
N ALA A 349 7.43 -7.50 8.30
CA ALA A 349 7.37 -6.09 8.67
C ALA A 349 6.59 -5.24 7.66
N ILE A 350 6.76 -5.49 6.36
CA ILE A 350 6.01 -4.80 5.30
C ILE A 350 4.52 -5.16 5.39
N HIS A 351 4.15 -6.44 5.50
CA HIS A 351 2.75 -6.85 5.61
C HIS A 351 2.05 -6.31 6.86
N ARG A 352 2.76 -6.20 7.99
CA ARG A 352 2.24 -5.52 9.19
C ARG A 352 2.03 -4.03 8.92
N ALA A 353 3.00 -3.35 8.32
CA ALA A 353 2.89 -1.94 7.98
C ALA A 353 1.74 -1.67 7.00
N GLU A 354 1.59 -2.49 5.96
CA GLU A 354 0.47 -2.43 4.99
C GLU A 354 -0.86 -2.51 5.73
N SER A 355 -1.00 -3.46 6.64
CA SER A 355 -2.21 -3.65 7.45
C SER A 355 -2.51 -2.42 8.31
N TYR A 356 -1.50 -1.83 8.97
CA TYR A 356 -1.65 -0.60 9.76
C TYR A 356 -2.08 0.60 8.89
N PHE A 357 -1.47 0.79 7.72
CA PHE A 357 -1.84 1.87 6.82
C PHE A 357 -3.22 1.67 6.21
N LEU A 358 -3.64 0.44 5.92
CA LEU A 358 -5.00 0.16 5.41
C LEU A 358 -6.07 0.52 6.43
N ILE A 359 -5.87 0.20 7.71
CA ILE A 359 -6.80 0.56 8.79
C ILE A 359 -6.86 2.08 8.97
N ASN A 360 -5.71 2.75 9.01
CA ASN A 360 -5.67 4.21 9.05
C ASN A 360 -6.37 4.82 7.83
N ALA A 361 -6.13 4.28 6.64
CA ALA A 361 -6.77 4.72 5.41
C ALA A 361 -8.29 4.58 5.52
N ALA A 362 -8.79 3.45 6.00
CA ALA A 362 -10.22 3.22 6.26
C ALA A 362 -10.83 4.32 7.16
N ILE A 363 -10.20 4.63 8.29
CA ILE A 363 -10.68 5.64 9.25
C ILE A 363 -10.60 7.04 8.64
N SER A 364 -9.44 7.41 8.11
CA SER A 364 -9.19 8.73 7.50
C SER A 364 -10.14 9.01 6.34
N ASN A 365 -10.40 8.00 5.50
CA ASN A 365 -11.35 8.09 4.40
C ASN A 365 -12.78 8.30 4.91
N THR A 366 -13.20 7.56 5.94
CA THR A 366 -14.52 7.70 6.53
C THR A 366 -14.72 9.11 7.09
N LEU A 367 -13.72 9.64 7.82
CA LEU A 367 -13.73 11.01 8.35
C LEU A 367 -13.74 12.07 7.25
N THR A 368 -12.99 11.85 6.16
CA THR A 368 -12.93 12.76 5.01
C THR A 368 -14.31 13.01 4.42
N PHE A 369 -15.15 11.97 4.29
CA PHE A 369 -16.46 12.13 3.66
C PHE A 369 -17.58 12.46 4.63
N SER A 370 -17.46 12.09 5.89
CA SER A 370 -18.44 12.50 6.90
C SER A 370 -18.27 13.96 7.32
N LEU A 371 -17.04 14.44 7.48
CA LEU A 371 -16.74 15.79 7.96
C LEU A 371 -16.33 16.76 6.85
N GLY A 372 -15.75 16.29 5.76
CA GLY A 372 -15.22 17.14 4.68
C GLY A 372 -16.24 18.10 4.07
N PRO A 373 -17.46 17.66 3.70
CA PRO A 373 -18.49 18.57 3.18
C PRO A 373 -18.89 19.66 4.18
N THR A 374 -18.98 19.32 5.47
CA THR A 374 -19.30 20.26 6.54
C THR A 374 -18.17 21.27 6.76
N LEU A 375 -16.91 20.82 6.77
CA LEU A 375 -15.74 21.69 6.90
C LEU A 375 -15.58 22.65 5.72
N LEU A 376 -16.03 22.27 4.53
CA LEU A 376 -16.11 23.18 3.38
C LEU A 376 -17.22 24.22 3.58
N LYS A 377 -18.47 23.80 3.87
CA LYS A 377 -19.64 24.69 4.00
C LYS A 377 -19.54 25.71 5.15
N VAL A 378 -19.07 25.28 6.32
CA VAL A 378 -18.96 26.15 7.53
C VAL A 378 -18.08 27.37 7.29
N ASN A 379 -17.15 27.30 6.32
CA ASN A 379 -16.30 28.42 5.97
C ASN A 379 -16.84 29.22 4.77
N THR A 380 -17.56 28.61 3.82
CA THR A 380 -18.21 29.36 2.72
C THR A 380 -19.32 30.29 3.22
N ASP A 381 -20.06 29.86 4.24
CA ASP A 381 -21.13 30.66 4.87
C ASP A 381 -20.59 31.84 5.72
N ARG A 382 -19.26 31.92 5.93
CA ARG A 382 -18.62 33.03 6.67
C ARG A 382 -18.09 34.14 5.76
N ASP A 383 -17.82 33.83 4.50
CA ASP A 383 -17.31 34.80 3.53
C ASP A 383 -18.44 35.57 2.82
N ASN A 384 -19.68 35.07 2.88
CA ASN A 384 -20.87 35.73 2.34
C ASN A 384 -21.72 36.34 3.47
N ASP A 385 -21.47 37.61 3.80
CA ASP A 385 -22.32 38.44 4.68
C ASP A 385 -23.65 38.83 3.98
N GLU A 386 -24.38 37.88 3.42
CA GLU A 386 -25.75 38.12 2.94
C GLU A 386 -26.79 37.49 3.88
N PRO A 387 -27.87 38.22 4.22
CA PRO A 387 -28.92 37.71 5.08
C PRO A 387 -29.66 36.57 4.38
N ILE A 388 -29.61 35.38 4.98
CA ILE A 388 -30.25 34.15 4.49
C ILE A 388 -31.77 34.36 4.36
N ILE A 389 -32.27 34.40 3.12
CA ILE A 389 -33.66 34.06 2.81
C ILE A 389 -33.69 32.54 2.62
N GLU A 390 -34.22 31.82 3.61
CA GLU A 390 -34.49 30.37 3.48
C GLU A 390 -35.51 30.13 2.36
N ARG A 391 -35.06 29.58 1.23
CA ARG A 391 -35.95 28.87 0.30
C ARG A 391 -35.99 27.40 0.71
N GLU A 392 -37.09 27.03 1.36
CA GLU A 392 -37.51 25.66 1.63
C GLU A 392 -37.75 24.88 0.31
N HIS A 393 -37.37 23.60 0.35
CA HIS A 393 -37.78 22.48 -0.52
C HIS A 393 -37.46 22.50 -2.03
N THR A 394 -36.66 21.51 -2.47
CA THR A 394 -37.03 20.65 -3.61
C THR A 394 -36.18 19.37 -3.67
N ASP A 395 -36.84 18.25 -3.37
CA ASP A 395 -36.82 16.93 -4.03
C ASP A 395 -35.54 16.44 -4.73
N LEU A 396 -35.01 15.31 -4.24
CA LEU A 396 -34.05 14.47 -4.96
C LEU A 396 -34.48 13.00 -4.91
N VAL A 397 -35.54 12.66 -5.64
CA VAL A 397 -35.87 11.30 -6.10
C VAL A 397 -36.59 11.41 -7.47
N TYR A 398 -36.02 10.78 -8.51
CA TYR A 398 -36.51 10.46 -9.87
C TYR A 398 -37.24 11.53 -10.71
N VAL A 399 -36.73 11.81 -11.93
CA VAL A 399 -37.43 11.54 -13.21
C VAL A 399 -36.38 11.45 -14.34
N GLU A 400 -36.49 10.36 -15.10
CA GLU A 400 -35.90 10.09 -16.40
C GLU A 400 -36.87 10.59 -17.48
N SER A 401 -36.43 11.43 -18.43
CA SER A 401 -36.91 11.44 -19.84
C SER A 401 -36.44 12.69 -20.60
N SER A 402 -35.62 12.45 -21.62
CA SER A 402 -35.61 13.02 -22.99
C SER A 402 -36.29 14.38 -23.29
N GLU A 403 -35.49 15.25 -23.93
CA GLU A 403 -35.79 16.12 -25.08
C GLU A 403 -37.24 16.62 -25.30
N ARG A 404 -37.41 17.96 -25.31
CA ARG A 404 -38.04 18.71 -26.42
C ARG A 404 -37.89 20.23 -26.28
N GLU A 405 -37.99 20.85 -27.45
CA GLU A 405 -37.62 22.21 -27.89
C GLU A 405 -38.43 23.38 -27.29
N ASP A 406 -37.79 24.55 -27.34
CA ASP A 406 -38.26 25.94 -27.50
C ASP A 406 -39.77 26.25 -27.48
N VAL A 407 -40.19 27.27 -26.72
CA VAL A 407 -40.98 28.47 -27.15
C VAL A 407 -40.92 29.55 -26.04
N ALA A 408 -40.93 30.82 -26.48
CA ALA A 408 -40.77 32.07 -25.75
C ALA A 408 -42.01 32.59 -24.97
N GLU A 409 -41.77 33.72 -24.29
CA GLU A 409 -42.68 34.82 -23.85
C GLU A 409 -43.20 34.91 -22.39
N ASP A 410 -42.70 35.98 -21.75
CA ASP A 410 -43.41 37.10 -21.08
C ASP A 410 -43.90 37.02 -19.61
N GLY A 411 -43.56 38.10 -18.89
CA GLY A 411 -44.43 38.82 -17.96
C GLY A 411 -44.64 38.31 -16.53
N GLY A 412 -44.19 39.10 -15.54
CA GLY A 412 -44.94 39.28 -14.28
C GLY A 412 -44.15 39.20 -12.97
N GLU A 413 -44.00 40.36 -12.31
CA GLU A 413 -43.59 40.53 -10.92
C GLU A 413 -44.47 39.75 -9.92
N SER A 414 -43.89 39.25 -8.82
CA SER A 414 -44.50 39.20 -7.48
C SER A 414 -43.51 38.68 -6.43
N THR A 415 -43.02 39.58 -5.58
CA THR A 415 -42.33 39.27 -4.31
C THR A 415 -43.36 38.86 -3.24
N PRO A 416 -43.04 37.94 -2.32
CA PRO A 416 -43.59 38.06 -0.97
C PRO A 416 -42.52 37.99 0.14
N LEU A 417 -42.52 39.03 0.96
CA LEU A 417 -41.88 39.15 2.27
C LEU A 417 -42.61 38.28 3.30
N ILE A 418 -41.95 37.25 3.84
CA ILE A 418 -42.30 36.63 5.13
C ILE A 418 -41.01 36.39 5.92
N VAL A 419 -40.77 37.23 6.94
CA VAL A 419 -39.72 36.99 7.95
C VAL A 419 -40.27 36.02 9.00
N LYS A 420 -39.96 34.72 8.89
CA LYS A 420 -40.23 33.74 9.95
C LYS A 420 -39.13 33.83 11.03
N ARG A 421 -39.55 33.98 12.29
CA ARG A 421 -38.67 33.89 13.47
C ARG A 421 -37.96 32.52 13.52
N LYS A 422 -36.63 32.54 13.67
CA LYS A 422 -35.80 31.33 13.86
C LYS A 422 -36.30 30.51 15.07
N PRO A 423 -36.63 29.21 14.94
CA PRO A 423 -36.80 28.35 16.09
C PRO A 423 -35.42 28.17 16.77
N LYS A 424 -35.38 28.24 18.10
CA LYS A 424 -34.15 27.92 18.86
C LYS A 424 -33.74 26.49 18.50
N SER A 425 -32.60 26.31 17.83
CA SER A 425 -32.13 25.00 17.42
C SER A 425 -31.80 24.18 18.67
N SER A 426 -32.62 23.15 18.91
CA SER A 426 -32.32 22.17 19.95
C SER A 426 -31.06 21.41 19.52
N TRP A 427 -30.12 21.20 20.45
CA TRP A 427 -28.91 20.41 20.24
C TRP A 427 -29.21 19.03 19.63
N VAL A 428 -30.37 18.46 19.94
CA VAL A 428 -30.89 17.21 19.37
C VAL A 428 -31.14 17.33 17.86
N HIS A 429 -31.62 18.48 17.37
CA HIS A 429 -31.82 18.72 15.93
C HIS A 429 -30.48 18.88 15.19
N SER A 430 -29.48 19.50 15.82
CA SER A 430 -28.10 19.52 15.30
C SER A 430 -27.50 18.12 15.24
N ILE A 431 -27.70 17.29 16.27
CA ILE A 431 -27.25 15.89 16.26
C ILE A 431 -27.97 15.08 15.19
N ARG A 432 -29.29 15.25 15.03
CA ARG A 432 -30.06 14.49 14.03
C ARG A 432 -29.69 14.88 12.60
N TYR A 433 -29.46 16.17 12.34
CA TYR A 433 -28.97 16.67 11.06
C TYR A 433 -27.53 16.21 10.80
N PHE A 434 -26.67 16.24 11.82
CA PHE A 434 -25.30 15.71 11.77
C PHE A 434 -25.31 14.20 11.44
N LEU A 435 -26.13 13.39 12.12
CA LEU A 435 -26.30 11.96 11.87
C LEU A 435 -26.86 11.66 10.47
N TYR A 436 -27.79 12.48 9.98
CA TYR A 436 -28.36 12.31 8.65
C TYR A 436 -27.36 12.68 7.53
N GLN A 437 -26.54 13.72 7.71
CA GLN A 437 -25.41 14.00 6.82
C GLN A 437 -24.29 12.96 6.91
N PHE A 438 -24.16 12.30 8.07
CA PHE A 438 -23.23 11.19 8.29
C PHE A 438 -23.58 9.96 7.45
N CYS A 439 -24.87 9.70 7.21
CA CYS A 439 -25.37 8.58 6.40
C CYS A 439 -25.22 8.81 4.88
N ASN A 440 -23.99 9.02 4.41
CA ASN A 440 -23.67 8.99 2.98
C ASN A 440 -23.29 7.57 2.51
N ALA A 441 -23.34 7.30 1.20
CA ALA A 441 -23.01 5.98 0.65
C ALA A 441 -21.61 5.47 1.09
N PRO A 442 -20.55 6.31 1.14
CA PRO A 442 -19.25 5.91 1.69
C PRO A 442 -19.30 5.43 3.15
N PHE A 443 -20.01 6.15 4.02
CA PHE A 443 -20.17 5.78 5.42
C PHE A 443 -20.91 4.45 5.57
N LEU A 444 -21.96 4.23 4.78
CA LEU A 444 -22.68 2.95 4.77
C LEU A 444 -21.74 1.79 4.37
N GLY A 445 -20.92 1.98 3.34
CA GLY A 445 -19.90 1.00 2.95
C GLY A 445 -18.92 0.67 4.07
N ALA A 446 -18.42 1.70 4.77
CA ALA A 446 -17.53 1.52 5.92
C ALA A 446 -18.22 0.81 7.09
N CYS A 447 -19.45 1.21 7.47
CA CYS A 447 -20.21 0.56 8.53
C CYS A 447 -20.53 -0.90 8.24
N LEU A 448 -20.90 -1.22 7.00
CA LEU A 448 -21.10 -2.60 6.57
C LEU A 448 -19.79 -3.39 6.63
N GLY A 449 -18.66 -2.78 6.22
CA GLY A 449 -17.34 -3.38 6.36
C GLY A 449 -16.99 -3.71 7.81
N VAL A 450 -17.15 -2.75 8.74
CA VAL A 450 -16.96 -2.98 10.18
C VAL A 450 -17.87 -4.09 10.69
N PHE A 451 -19.15 -4.07 10.33
CA PHE A 451 -20.13 -5.06 10.79
C PHE A 451 -19.77 -6.48 10.32
N VAL A 452 -19.43 -6.65 9.04
CA VAL A 452 -19.03 -7.95 8.48
C VAL A 452 -17.69 -8.41 9.06
N GLY A 453 -16.71 -7.50 9.20
CA GLY A 453 -15.39 -7.83 9.74
C GLY A 453 -15.40 -8.22 11.23
N LEU A 454 -16.23 -7.57 12.05
CA LEU A 454 -16.34 -7.87 13.48
C LEU A 454 -17.01 -9.21 13.79
N ILE A 455 -17.75 -9.79 12.85
CA ILE A 455 -18.45 -11.05 13.07
C ILE A 455 -17.60 -12.17 12.46
N ASN A 456 -16.85 -12.92 13.27
CA ASN A 456 -15.88 -13.92 12.79
C ASN A 456 -16.40 -14.85 11.68
N PRO A 457 -17.62 -15.44 11.77
CA PRO A 457 -18.16 -16.24 10.67
C PRO A 457 -18.33 -15.46 9.36
N LEU A 458 -18.78 -14.20 9.45
CA LEU A 458 -18.95 -13.34 8.29
C LEU A 458 -17.61 -12.86 7.75
N HIS A 459 -16.65 -12.51 8.61
CA HIS A 459 -15.29 -12.17 8.21
C HIS A 459 -14.68 -13.31 7.40
N HIS A 460 -14.76 -14.54 7.89
CA HIS A 460 -14.25 -15.70 7.17
C HIS A 460 -14.92 -15.88 5.80
N HIS A 461 -16.26 -15.83 5.75
CA HIS A 461 -16.96 -16.03 4.49
C HIS A 461 -16.74 -14.91 3.46
N PHE A 462 -16.51 -13.67 3.88
CA PHE A 462 -16.28 -12.53 2.98
C PHE A 462 -14.81 -12.30 2.66
N PHE A 463 -13.90 -12.34 3.63
CA PHE A 463 -12.54 -11.81 3.49
C PHE A 463 -11.45 -12.87 3.48
N ASP A 464 -11.71 -14.09 3.96
CA ASP A 464 -10.73 -15.17 3.89
C ASP A 464 -10.79 -15.87 2.53
N LYS A 465 -9.64 -16.36 2.03
CA LYS A 465 -9.54 -16.94 0.68
C LYS A 465 -10.46 -18.14 0.46
N ASP A 466 -10.74 -18.89 1.52
CA ASP A 466 -11.63 -20.06 1.51
C ASP A 466 -13.10 -19.68 1.78
N GLY A 467 -13.40 -18.38 1.88
CA GLY A 467 -14.72 -17.84 2.09
C GLY A 467 -15.65 -17.99 0.89
N VAL A 468 -16.89 -18.40 1.15
CA VAL A 468 -17.94 -18.62 0.12
C VAL A 468 -18.20 -17.36 -0.74
N PHE A 469 -18.03 -16.17 -0.17
CA PHE A 469 -18.24 -14.89 -0.86
C PHE A 469 -16.95 -14.26 -1.39
N PHE A 470 -15.77 -14.78 -1.00
CA PHE A 470 -14.50 -14.15 -1.31
C PHE A 470 -14.27 -14.03 -2.83
N ALA A 471 -14.29 -15.17 -3.54
CA ALA A 471 -13.86 -15.25 -4.94
C ALA A 471 -14.73 -14.46 -5.92
N TRP A 472 -16.03 -14.30 -5.65
CA TRP A 472 -16.96 -13.65 -6.58
C TRP A 472 -17.48 -12.31 -6.09
N LEU A 473 -17.79 -12.16 -4.79
CA LEU A 473 -18.37 -10.92 -4.26
C LEU A 473 -17.28 -9.97 -3.79
N THR A 474 -16.41 -10.43 -2.89
CA THR A 474 -15.38 -9.57 -2.30
C THR A 474 -14.33 -9.15 -3.33
N VAL A 475 -13.88 -10.07 -4.19
CA VAL A 475 -12.97 -9.74 -5.30
C VAL A 475 -13.64 -8.75 -6.27
N SER A 476 -14.93 -8.90 -6.59
CA SER A 476 -15.65 -7.96 -7.45
C SER A 476 -15.76 -6.57 -6.80
N LEU A 477 -16.13 -6.50 -5.52
CA LEU A 477 -16.16 -5.25 -4.75
C LEU A 477 -14.77 -4.60 -4.67
N SER A 478 -13.71 -5.40 -4.53
CA SER A 478 -12.31 -4.95 -4.52
C SER A 478 -11.93 -4.34 -5.88
N ASN A 479 -12.22 -5.03 -6.98
CA ASN A 479 -11.94 -4.54 -8.33
C ASN A 479 -12.63 -3.20 -8.60
N VAL A 480 -13.91 -3.08 -8.23
CA VAL A 480 -14.68 -1.83 -8.36
C VAL A 480 -14.13 -0.75 -7.44
N GLY A 481 -13.76 -1.10 -6.20
CA GLY A 481 -13.21 -0.18 -5.22
C GLY A 481 -11.85 0.40 -5.63
N ASN A 482 -10.97 -0.42 -6.19
CA ASN A 482 -9.63 -0.03 -6.61
C ASN A 482 -9.62 1.01 -7.74
N LEU A 483 -10.71 1.13 -8.51
CA LEU A 483 -10.88 2.18 -9.51
C LEU A 483 -10.99 3.59 -8.90
N PHE A 484 -11.39 3.70 -7.62
CA PHE A 484 -11.67 4.99 -6.99
C PHE A 484 -10.48 5.95 -7.05
N ALA A 485 -9.30 5.51 -6.59
CA ALA A 485 -8.14 6.38 -6.49
C ALA A 485 -7.65 6.82 -7.88
N SER A 486 -7.51 5.86 -8.81
CA SER A 486 -7.01 6.12 -10.17
C SER A 486 -7.91 7.07 -10.96
N ILE A 487 -9.24 6.88 -10.89
CA ILE A 487 -10.19 7.75 -11.59
C ILE A 487 -10.16 9.17 -11.02
N GLN A 488 -10.01 9.33 -9.70
CA GLN A 488 -9.90 10.66 -9.09
C GLN A 488 -8.65 11.42 -9.53
N VAL A 489 -7.51 10.74 -9.67
CA VAL A 489 -6.29 11.36 -10.20
C VAL A 489 -6.47 11.81 -11.66
N ILE A 490 -7.12 10.97 -12.48
CA ILE A 490 -7.42 11.29 -13.88
C ILE A 490 -8.34 12.53 -13.96
N ILE A 491 -9.38 12.60 -13.12
CA ILE A 491 -10.29 13.76 -13.05
C ILE A 491 -9.53 15.06 -12.74
N VAL A 492 -8.57 15.02 -11.82
CA VAL A 492 -7.71 16.17 -11.50
C VAL A 492 -6.93 16.61 -12.75
N GLY A 493 -6.35 15.66 -13.49
CA GLY A 493 -5.65 15.93 -14.74
C GLY A 493 -6.53 16.58 -15.81
N VAL A 494 -7.76 16.08 -16.00
CA VAL A 494 -8.75 16.65 -16.94
C VAL A 494 -9.12 18.07 -16.56
N LYS A 495 -9.32 18.34 -15.27
CA LYS A 495 -9.61 19.69 -14.77
C LYS A 495 -8.44 20.65 -14.95
N LEU A 496 -7.21 20.16 -14.77
CA LEU A 496 -6.01 20.95 -15.01
C LEU A 496 -5.92 21.37 -16.49
N HIS A 497 -6.28 20.47 -17.42
CA HIS A 497 -6.38 20.81 -18.84
C HIS A 497 -7.46 21.87 -19.11
N SER A 498 -8.68 21.68 -18.60
CA SER A 498 -9.77 22.65 -18.78
C SER A 498 -9.40 24.03 -18.22
N THR A 499 -8.62 24.05 -17.13
CA THR A 499 -8.09 25.29 -16.57
C THR A 499 -7.08 25.96 -17.51
N TYR A 500 -6.15 25.18 -18.07
CA TYR A 500 -5.18 25.66 -19.06
C TYR A 500 -5.86 26.21 -20.32
N GLU A 501 -6.90 25.53 -20.81
CA GLU A 501 -7.69 25.97 -21.95
C GLU A 501 -8.37 27.33 -21.69
N LYS A 502 -9.01 27.50 -20.53
CA LYS A 502 -9.60 28.80 -20.13
C LYS A 502 -8.56 29.91 -20.04
N MET A 503 -7.36 29.63 -19.54
CA MET A 503 -6.25 30.59 -19.51
C MET A 503 -5.82 31.01 -20.91
N GLN A 504 -5.73 30.09 -21.86
CA GLN A 504 -5.42 30.42 -23.27
C GLN A 504 -6.52 31.28 -23.92
N GLN A 505 -7.77 31.08 -23.54
CA GLN A 505 -8.92 31.85 -24.02
C GLN A 505 -9.05 33.24 -23.35
N GLY A 506 -8.10 33.63 -22.49
CA GLY A 506 -8.13 34.91 -21.77
C GLY A 506 -9.22 35.01 -20.69
N GLN A 507 -9.83 33.87 -20.30
CA GLN A 507 -10.82 33.81 -19.23
C GLN A 507 -10.12 33.70 -17.88
N ASP A 508 -10.66 34.37 -16.85
CA ASP A 508 -10.14 34.28 -15.49
C ASP A 508 -10.35 32.86 -14.95
N SER A 509 -9.25 32.22 -14.55
CA SER A 509 -9.22 30.85 -14.02
C SER A 509 -8.78 30.81 -12.55
N GLY A 510 -8.76 31.98 -11.88
CA GLY A 510 -8.24 32.16 -10.54
C GLY A 510 -6.72 32.08 -10.51
N SER A 511 -6.05 33.02 -9.83
CA SER A 511 -4.62 32.93 -9.58
C SER A 511 -4.30 31.80 -8.60
N ILE A 512 -3.09 31.23 -8.66
CA ILE A 512 -2.65 30.27 -7.63
C ILE A 512 -2.55 31.05 -6.32
N PRO A 513 -3.32 30.69 -5.28
CA PRO A 513 -3.27 31.41 -4.02
C PRO A 513 -2.00 30.98 -3.28
N ILE A 514 -0.91 31.72 -3.49
CA ILE A 514 0.42 31.39 -2.97
C ILE A 514 0.38 31.27 -1.45
N THR A 515 -0.24 32.22 -0.75
CA THR A 515 -0.32 32.22 0.72
C THR A 515 -1.06 30.99 1.27
N PRO A 516 -2.29 30.67 0.83
CA PRO A 516 -2.95 29.40 1.15
C PRO A 516 -2.12 28.16 0.82
N THR A 517 -1.50 28.13 -0.36
CA THR A 517 -0.72 26.96 -0.80
C THR A 517 0.50 26.73 0.09
N VAL A 518 1.30 27.76 0.34
CA VAL A 518 2.47 27.70 1.23
C VAL A 518 2.03 27.31 2.65
N CYS A 519 0.93 27.87 3.16
CA CYS A 519 0.41 27.51 4.47
C CYS A 519 0.06 26.02 4.57
N VAL A 520 -0.62 25.46 3.57
CA VAL A 520 -0.96 24.02 3.55
C VAL A 520 0.30 23.17 3.43
N LEU A 521 1.24 23.53 2.57
CA LEU A 521 2.49 22.79 2.39
C LEU A 521 3.34 22.77 3.66
N LEU A 522 3.50 23.92 4.33
CA LEU A 522 4.20 24.01 5.61
C LEU A 522 3.49 23.20 6.70
N ALA A 523 2.15 23.29 6.76
CA ALA A 523 1.38 22.49 7.71
C ALA A 523 1.62 20.98 7.47
N ARG A 524 1.59 20.52 6.22
CA ARG A 524 1.66 19.10 5.84
C ARG A 524 3.04 18.47 5.91
N PHE A 525 4.05 19.16 5.38
CA PHE A 525 5.39 18.59 5.22
C PHE A 525 6.37 19.02 6.31
N LEU A 526 5.98 19.96 7.19
CA LEU A 526 6.83 20.42 8.28
C LEU A 526 6.14 20.33 9.64
N ILE A 527 5.00 21.00 9.84
CA ILE A 527 4.35 21.11 11.16
C ILE A 527 3.80 19.76 11.61
N ILE A 528 3.05 19.05 10.77
CA ILE A 528 2.46 17.75 11.10
C ILE A 528 3.56 16.72 11.44
N PRO A 529 4.61 16.52 10.63
CA PRO A 529 5.74 15.66 10.99
C PRO A 529 6.42 16.06 12.30
N ALA A 530 6.61 17.37 12.53
CA ALA A 530 7.20 17.90 13.76
C ALA A 530 6.32 17.68 14.99
N ILE A 531 5.03 17.37 14.82
CA ILE A 531 4.10 17.00 15.89
C ILE A 531 4.02 15.47 16.03
N SER A 532 3.83 14.74 14.92
CA SER A 532 3.60 13.30 14.95
C SER A 532 4.82 12.52 15.44
N ILE A 533 6.02 12.85 14.93
CA ILE A 533 7.23 12.10 15.26
C ILE A 533 7.56 12.21 16.75
N PRO A 534 7.63 13.41 17.37
CA PRO A 534 7.95 13.51 18.80
C PRO A 534 6.88 12.92 19.72
N ILE A 535 5.59 13.01 19.36
CA ILE A 535 4.51 12.42 20.17
C ILE A 535 4.67 10.90 20.20
N ILE A 536 4.79 10.25 19.04
CA ILE A 536 4.92 8.79 18.96
C ILE A 536 6.24 8.32 19.56
N TYR A 537 7.35 9.04 19.31
CA TYR A 537 8.63 8.75 19.94
C TYR A 537 8.54 8.82 21.47
N GLY A 538 7.89 9.86 22.01
CA GLY A 538 7.70 10.00 23.46
C GLY A 538 6.85 8.87 24.04
N LEU A 539 5.80 8.45 23.33
CA LEU A 539 4.97 7.31 23.74
C LEU A 539 5.77 5.99 23.71
N ALA A 540 6.55 5.74 22.66
CA ALA A 540 7.34 4.53 22.52
C ALA A 540 8.51 4.46 23.53
N ALA A 541 9.25 5.56 23.70
CA ALA A 541 10.46 5.57 24.51
C ALA A 541 10.22 5.77 26.02
N LYS A 542 9.09 6.37 26.42
CA LYS A 542 8.83 6.74 27.84
C LYS A 542 7.63 6.05 28.46
N THR A 543 6.82 5.32 27.69
CA THR A 543 5.61 4.70 28.20
C THR A 543 5.48 3.26 27.70
N HIS A 544 4.83 2.39 28.49
CA HIS A 544 4.48 1.03 28.09
C HIS A 544 3.08 0.97 27.41
N LEU A 545 2.59 2.10 26.88
CA LEU A 545 1.26 2.19 26.26
C LEU A 545 1.23 1.61 24.84
N LEU A 546 2.38 1.63 24.14
CA LEU A 546 2.55 1.04 22.82
C LEU A 546 3.24 -0.32 22.95
N SER A 547 2.90 -1.26 22.07
CA SER A 547 3.62 -2.53 21.98
C SER A 547 5.06 -2.31 21.52
N ASP A 548 5.96 -3.23 21.86
CA ASP A 548 7.36 -3.29 21.43
C ASP A 548 7.49 -3.70 19.95
N ASP A 549 6.77 -3.01 19.06
CA ASP A 549 6.87 -3.19 17.61
C ASP A 549 7.31 -1.86 16.96
N PRO A 550 8.60 -1.73 16.58
CA PRO A 550 9.12 -0.56 15.89
C PRO A 550 8.40 -0.23 14.57
N ILE A 551 7.84 -1.24 13.90
CA ILE A 551 7.04 -1.03 12.68
C ILE A 551 5.74 -0.32 13.00
N LEU A 552 5.10 -0.64 14.13
CA LEU A 552 3.91 0.06 14.59
C LEU A 552 4.24 1.54 14.83
N TRP A 553 5.34 1.84 15.53
CA TRP A 553 5.76 3.21 15.82
C TRP A 553 6.04 3.99 14.53
N PHE A 554 6.80 3.40 13.61
CA PHE A 554 7.10 3.97 12.30
C PHE A 554 5.82 4.28 11.51
N SER A 555 4.90 3.32 11.42
CA SER A 555 3.62 3.50 10.74
C SER A 555 2.83 4.64 11.37
N MET A 556 2.72 4.71 12.70
CA MET A 556 2.01 5.79 13.39
C MET A 556 2.62 7.18 13.11
N MET A 557 3.95 7.30 13.06
CA MET A 557 4.63 8.56 12.74
C MET A 557 4.30 9.04 11.32
N MET A 558 4.25 8.11 10.37
CA MET A 558 4.04 8.37 8.94
C MET A 558 2.56 8.56 8.54
N MET A 559 1.61 8.01 9.30
CA MET A 559 0.16 8.08 9.02
C MET A 559 -0.41 9.47 8.72
N PRO A 560 -0.06 10.54 9.44
CA PRO A 560 -0.58 11.89 9.16
C PRO A 560 0.20 12.64 8.08
N ILE A 561 1.35 12.11 7.66
CA ILE A 561 2.29 12.75 6.75
C ILE A 561 1.87 12.50 5.30
N GLY A 562 1.97 13.52 4.44
CA GLY A 562 1.71 13.39 3.02
C GLY A 562 1.02 14.60 2.39
N PRO A 563 0.85 14.59 1.06
CA PRO A 563 0.12 15.63 0.36
C PRO A 563 -1.36 15.57 0.74
N THR A 564 -2.05 16.67 0.48
CA THR A 564 -3.50 16.74 0.64
C THR A 564 -4.22 15.67 -0.18
N ALA A 565 -5.33 15.15 0.36
CA ALA A 565 -6.14 14.15 -0.30
C ALA A 565 -6.64 14.66 -1.66
N LEU A 566 -6.43 13.85 -2.72
CA LEU A 566 -7.03 14.07 -4.06
C LEU A 566 -8.56 14.20 -4.00
N ARG A 567 -9.13 13.62 -2.94
CA ARG A 567 -10.54 13.62 -2.58
C ARG A 567 -11.08 15.02 -2.29
N LEU A 568 -10.23 16.02 -2.07
CA LEU A 568 -10.66 17.41 -1.97
C LEU A 568 -11.34 17.89 -3.26
N THR A 569 -10.89 17.40 -4.43
CA THR A 569 -11.55 17.68 -5.72
C THR A 569 -12.93 17.04 -5.79
N ALA A 570 -13.06 15.79 -5.33
CA ALA A 570 -14.35 15.11 -5.23
C ALA A 570 -15.30 15.82 -4.25
N LEU A 571 -14.78 16.27 -3.10
CA LEU A 571 -15.54 17.04 -2.13
C LEU A 571 -15.97 18.38 -2.70
N ALA A 572 -15.08 19.09 -3.40
CA ALA A 572 -15.39 20.34 -4.09
C ALA A 572 -16.48 20.15 -5.16
N ASP A 573 -16.50 19.01 -5.86
CA ASP A 573 -17.53 18.66 -6.84
C ASP A 573 -18.89 18.30 -6.25
N VAL A 574 -18.89 17.72 -5.05
CA VAL A 574 -20.10 17.32 -4.33
C VAL A 574 -20.64 18.48 -3.49
N SER A 575 -19.77 19.39 -3.03
CA SER A 575 -20.17 20.67 -2.47
C SER A 575 -20.59 21.63 -3.59
N LYS A 576 -21.51 22.56 -3.32
CA LYS A 576 -21.89 23.62 -4.27
C LYS A 576 -20.78 24.69 -4.41
N ALA A 577 -19.51 24.29 -4.41
CA ALA A 577 -18.37 25.19 -4.56
C ALA A 577 -18.37 25.80 -5.96
N ASP A 578 -17.89 27.03 -6.07
CA ASP A 578 -17.84 27.74 -7.35
C ASP A 578 -16.84 27.07 -8.32
N GLU A 579 -17.06 27.21 -9.63
CA GLU A 579 -16.16 26.64 -10.64
C GLU A 579 -14.74 27.22 -10.55
N GLN A 580 -14.58 28.49 -10.11
CA GLN A 580 -13.25 29.07 -9.88
C GLN A 580 -12.53 28.39 -8.71
N GLU A 581 -13.23 28.12 -7.60
CA GLU A 581 -12.66 27.43 -6.44
C GLU A 581 -12.20 26.01 -6.80
N LYS A 582 -12.98 25.28 -7.61
CA LYS A 582 -12.60 23.93 -8.08
C LYS A 582 -11.32 23.95 -8.91
N MET A 583 -11.13 24.98 -9.75
CA MET A 583 -9.93 25.17 -10.56
C MET A 583 -8.71 25.53 -9.70
N VAL A 584 -8.90 26.39 -8.70
CA VAL A 584 -7.87 26.73 -7.72
C VAL A 584 -7.41 25.49 -6.93
N VAL A 585 -8.36 24.66 -6.48
CA VAL A 585 -8.07 23.40 -5.77
C VAL A 585 -7.27 22.44 -6.66
N ALA A 586 -7.60 22.33 -7.94
CA ALA A 586 -6.86 21.48 -8.88
C ALA A 586 -5.41 21.95 -9.09
N LYS A 587 -5.17 23.26 -9.26
CA LYS A 587 -3.82 23.85 -9.35
C LYS A 587 -3.01 23.60 -8.08
N PHE A 588 -3.62 23.85 -6.92
CA PHE A 588 -3.01 23.58 -5.61
C PHE A 588 -2.61 22.12 -5.46
N LEU A 589 -3.50 21.19 -5.83
CA LEU A 589 -3.26 19.77 -5.70
C LEU A 589 -2.07 19.31 -6.55
N ALA A 590 -1.99 19.75 -7.82
CA ALA A 590 -0.85 19.48 -8.68
C ALA A 590 0.48 19.96 -8.05
N LEU A 591 0.51 21.18 -7.50
CA LEU A 591 1.68 21.71 -6.81
C LEU A 591 2.02 20.93 -5.53
N SER A 592 1.01 20.51 -4.76
CA SER A 592 1.20 19.68 -3.57
C SER A 592 1.81 18.32 -3.90
N TYR A 593 1.49 17.73 -5.05
CA TYR A 593 2.08 16.46 -5.47
C TYR A 593 3.53 16.61 -5.95
N LEU A 594 3.91 17.76 -6.51
CA LEU A 594 5.29 18.06 -6.88
C LEU A 594 6.22 18.12 -5.66
N VAL A 595 5.69 18.55 -4.51
CA VAL A 595 6.44 18.68 -3.24
C VAL A 595 6.51 17.35 -2.45
N THR A 596 5.78 16.31 -2.89
CA THR A 596 5.73 14.97 -2.26
C THR A 596 7.10 14.34 -1.94
N PRO A 597 8.18 14.52 -2.74
CA PRO A 597 9.49 13.97 -2.40
C PRO A 597 10.04 14.44 -1.03
N LEU A 598 9.54 15.55 -0.47
CA LEU A 598 9.91 15.99 0.90
C LEU A 598 9.49 14.99 1.99
N ILE A 599 8.61 14.04 1.70
CA ILE A 599 8.24 12.97 2.65
C ILE A 599 9.42 12.09 3.00
N SER A 600 10.42 11.94 2.12
CA SER A 600 11.66 11.23 2.42
C SER A 600 12.33 11.74 3.69
N LEU A 601 12.33 13.05 3.94
CA LEU A 601 12.89 13.66 5.15
C LEU A 601 12.13 13.19 6.41
N SER A 602 10.81 13.14 6.31
CA SER A 602 9.95 12.65 7.40
C SER A 602 10.11 11.14 7.62
N ALA A 603 10.28 10.36 6.55
CA ALA A 603 10.52 8.92 6.62
C ALA A 603 11.86 8.64 7.30
N VAL A 604 12.93 9.32 6.90
CA VAL A 604 14.26 9.20 7.53
C VAL A 604 14.22 9.61 8.99
N ALA A 605 13.54 10.72 9.33
CA ALA A 605 13.38 11.15 10.72
C ALA A 605 12.61 10.13 11.56
N SER A 606 11.56 9.51 10.99
CA SER A 606 10.75 8.49 11.66
C SER A 606 11.55 7.20 11.90
N LEU A 607 12.35 6.75 10.91
CA LEU A 607 13.25 5.60 11.06
C LEU A 607 14.25 5.81 12.20
N LYS A 608 14.95 6.95 12.20
CA LYS A 608 15.89 7.30 13.28
C LYS A 608 15.23 7.36 14.64
N ALA A 609 14.03 7.94 14.73
CA ALA A 609 13.29 7.99 15.98
C ALA A 609 12.96 6.59 16.51
N CYS A 610 12.59 5.65 15.63
CA CYS A 610 12.33 4.26 16.01
C CYS A 610 13.60 3.54 16.47
N GLU A 611 14.72 3.72 15.76
CA GLU A 611 16.02 3.12 16.13
C GLU A 611 16.49 3.61 17.51
N ILE A 612 16.37 4.91 17.78
CA ILE A 612 16.74 5.49 19.09
C ILE A 612 15.82 4.96 20.20
N ALA A 613 14.51 4.91 19.95
CA ALA A 613 13.55 4.39 20.93
C ALA A 613 13.83 2.92 21.26
N GLN A 614 14.17 2.11 20.24
CA GLN A 614 14.52 0.70 20.40
C GLN A 614 15.83 0.51 21.17
N ALA A 615 16.85 1.34 20.92
CA ALA A 615 18.12 1.30 21.62
C ALA A 615 18.03 1.76 23.09
N GLY A 616 17.04 2.59 23.44
CA GLY A 616 16.78 3.02 24.82
C GLY A 616 15.89 2.06 25.62
N ALA A 617 15.20 1.14 24.94
CA ALA A 617 14.34 0.11 25.55
C ALA A 617 15.08 -1.22 25.81
N ALA A 618 16.21 -1.46 25.13
CA ALA A 618 17.13 -2.57 25.35
C ALA A 618 18.15 -2.23 26.44
#